data_AF-A0A962FEE1-F1
#
_entry.id   AF-A0A962FEE1-F1
#
_cell.length_a   1.000
_cell.length_b   1.000
_cell.length_c   1.000
_cell.angle_alpha   90.00
_cell.angle_beta   90.00
_cell.angle_gamma   90.00
#
_symmetry.space_group_name_H-M   'P 1'
#
loop_
_entity.id
_entity.type
_entity.pdbx_description
1 polymer ?
#
loop_
_entity_poly.entity_id
_entity_poly.type
_entity_poly.pdbx_seq_one_letter_code
_entity_poly.pdbx_strand_id
1 'polypeptide(L)'
;MQEIAKHGPKHAVTVMWDQKRYSELLGNISAGKGEWIALAPKIVSGTDAGASEGLGISLAEALPKNPKAVLGILDQSKATLSSGRVCSIPFIEPEKDFLESYAKSALAAIEAVSEAGLARQKELCLAELRKSRGYSPDSKQ
;
A
#
# COMPACT_ATOMS: atom_id res chain seq x y z
N MET A 1 -10.87 -15.02 6.74
CA MET A 1 -11.73 -14.05 7.45
C MET A 1 -12.17 -14.55 8.83
N GLN A 2 -12.61 -15.82 8.98
CA GLN A 2 -12.96 -16.38 10.30
C GLN A 2 -11.80 -16.36 11.32
N GLU A 3 -10.55 -16.58 10.89
CA GLU A 3 -9.37 -16.59 11.79
C GLU A 3 -9.10 -15.26 12.50
N ILE A 4 -9.23 -14.11 11.82
CA ILE A 4 -9.03 -12.79 12.44
C ILE A 4 -10.08 -12.55 13.52
N ALA A 5 -11.33 -12.91 13.23
CA ALA A 5 -12.44 -12.74 14.18
C ALA A 5 -12.33 -13.68 15.38
N LYS A 6 -11.72 -14.86 15.21
CA LYS A 6 -11.66 -15.91 16.23
C LYS A 6 -10.40 -15.86 17.11
N HIS A 7 -9.26 -15.45 16.54
CA HIS A 7 -7.95 -15.53 17.21
C HIS A 7 -7.15 -14.22 17.16
N GLY A 8 -7.68 -13.18 16.51
CA GLY A 8 -7.05 -11.88 16.40
C GLY A 8 -6.04 -11.76 15.26
N PRO A 9 -5.62 -10.51 14.94
CA PRO A 9 -4.84 -10.20 13.75
C PRO A 9 -3.43 -10.79 13.77
N LYS A 10 -2.74 -10.76 14.92
CA LYS A 10 -1.38 -11.31 15.06
C LYS A 10 -1.35 -12.81 14.77
N HIS A 11 -2.26 -13.57 15.37
CA HIS A 11 -2.36 -15.01 15.12
C HIS A 11 -2.68 -15.30 13.65
N ALA A 12 -3.63 -14.56 13.06
CA ALA A 12 -3.98 -14.74 11.66
C ALA A 12 -2.78 -14.49 10.71
N VAL A 13 -1.97 -13.45 10.97
CA VAL A 13 -0.76 -13.18 10.20
C VAL A 13 0.28 -14.27 10.38
N THR A 14 0.56 -14.71 11.62
CA THR A 14 1.50 -15.81 11.89
C THR A 14 1.07 -17.11 11.18
N VAL A 15 -0.20 -17.50 11.28
CA VAL A 15 -0.72 -18.69 10.58
C VAL A 15 -0.62 -18.55 9.06
N MET A 16 -0.93 -17.37 8.50
CA MET A 16 -0.79 -17.13 7.06
C MET A 16 0.66 -17.19 6.60
N TRP A 17 1.59 -16.69 7.42
CA TRP A 17 3.02 -16.77 7.16
C TRP A 17 3.50 -18.23 7.14
N ASP A 18 3.19 -18.99 8.20
CA ASP A 18 3.57 -20.39 8.34
C ASP A 18 2.99 -21.27 7.23
N GLN A 19 1.78 -20.93 6.75
CA GLN A 19 1.10 -21.64 5.65
C GLN A 19 1.50 -21.14 4.25
N LYS A 20 2.43 -20.18 4.11
CA LYS A 20 2.79 -19.52 2.84
C LYS A 20 1.60 -18.87 2.11
N ARG A 21 0.55 -18.51 2.83
CA ARG A 21 -0.66 -17.84 2.30
C ARG A 21 -0.54 -16.32 2.36
N TYR A 22 0.47 -15.82 3.09
CA TYR A 22 0.75 -14.40 3.16
C TYR A 22 1.20 -13.84 1.79
N SER A 23 2.02 -14.57 1.04
CA SER A 23 2.42 -14.19 -0.32
C SER A 23 1.23 -14.14 -1.29
N GLU A 24 0.27 -15.06 -1.15
CA GLU A 24 -0.98 -15.03 -1.92
C GLU A 24 -1.80 -13.78 -1.59
N LEU A 25 -1.93 -13.44 -0.30
CA LEU A 25 -2.60 -12.22 0.14
C LEU A 25 -1.94 -10.97 -0.47
N LEU A 26 -0.62 -10.87 -0.37
CA LEU A 26 0.14 -9.75 -0.94
C LEU A 26 -0.04 -9.67 -2.47
N GLY A 27 0.04 -10.80 -3.18
CA GLY A 27 -0.18 -10.85 -4.62
C GLY A 27 -1.59 -10.43 -5.06
N ASN A 28 -2.62 -10.75 -4.27
CA ASN A 28 -3.97 -10.26 -4.55
C ASN A 28 -4.12 -8.75 -4.28
N ILE A 29 -3.47 -8.23 -3.23
CA ILE A 29 -3.43 -6.80 -2.94
C ILE A 29 -2.72 -6.06 -4.07
N SER A 30 -1.51 -6.48 -4.45
CA SER A 30 -0.73 -5.84 -5.51
C SER A 30 -1.40 -5.91 -6.88
N ALA A 31 -2.24 -6.93 -7.12
CA ALA A 31 -3.09 -7.01 -8.31
C ALA A 31 -4.27 -6.01 -8.30
N GLY A 32 -4.49 -5.26 -7.22
CA GLY A 32 -5.55 -4.26 -7.11
C GLY A 32 -6.93 -4.82 -6.72
N LYS A 33 -7.01 -6.06 -6.21
CA LYS A 33 -8.29 -6.68 -5.88
C LYS A 33 -8.90 -6.04 -4.62
N GLY A 34 -10.02 -5.36 -4.78
CA GLY A 34 -10.61 -4.49 -3.76
C GLY A 34 -10.98 -5.22 -2.47
N GLU A 35 -11.49 -6.44 -2.57
CA GLU A 35 -11.86 -7.28 -1.43
C GLU A 35 -10.64 -7.69 -0.58
N TRP A 36 -9.46 -7.80 -1.20
CA TRP A 36 -8.20 -8.09 -0.51
C TRP A 36 -7.57 -6.84 0.08
N ILE A 37 -7.63 -5.71 -0.63
CA ILE A 37 -7.20 -4.40 -0.10
C ILE A 37 -8.00 -4.05 1.16
N ALA A 38 -9.31 -4.32 1.19
CA ALA A 38 -10.18 -4.09 2.33
C ALA A 38 -9.82 -4.93 3.58
N LEU A 39 -8.96 -5.94 3.46
CA LEU A 39 -8.44 -6.70 4.60
C LEU A 39 -7.26 -6.01 5.28
N ALA A 40 -6.54 -5.10 4.62
CA ALA A 40 -5.32 -4.49 5.15
C ALA A 40 -5.51 -3.85 6.54
N PRO A 41 -6.57 -3.04 6.80
CA PRO A 41 -6.83 -2.50 8.14
C PRO A 41 -7.05 -3.56 9.22
N LYS A 42 -7.55 -4.74 8.85
CA LYS A 42 -7.85 -5.83 9.78
C LYS A 42 -6.61 -6.63 10.17
N ILE A 43 -5.58 -6.65 9.33
CA ILE A 43 -4.38 -7.47 9.55
C ILE A 43 -3.17 -6.65 9.98
N VAL A 44 -3.15 -5.34 9.73
CA VAL A 44 -1.94 -4.50 9.91
C VAL A 44 -1.39 -4.51 11.33
N SER A 45 -2.23 -4.62 12.36
CA SER A 45 -1.74 -4.70 13.74
C SER A 45 -1.08 -6.03 14.09
N GLY A 46 -1.22 -7.04 13.22
CA GLY A 46 -0.57 -8.33 13.33
C GLY A 46 0.72 -8.46 12.52
N THR A 47 1.07 -7.47 11.69
CA THR A 47 2.28 -7.50 10.86
C THR A 47 3.47 -6.87 11.57
N ASP A 48 4.64 -7.43 11.35
CA ASP A 48 5.93 -6.87 11.76
C ASP A 48 6.96 -7.02 10.61
N ALA A 49 8.12 -6.37 10.75
CA ALA A 49 9.27 -6.48 9.86
C ALA A 49 8.89 -6.68 8.36
N GLY A 50 9.27 -7.82 7.78
CA GLY A 50 9.02 -8.14 6.37
C GLY A 50 7.54 -8.23 5.99
N ALA A 51 6.65 -8.60 6.91
CA ALA A 51 5.21 -8.62 6.65
C ALA A 51 4.67 -7.18 6.51
N SER A 52 5.06 -6.28 7.42
CA SER A 52 4.70 -4.86 7.33
C SER A 52 5.29 -4.20 6.08
N GLU A 53 6.53 -4.56 5.73
CA GLU A 53 7.19 -4.07 4.52
C GLU A 53 6.44 -4.50 3.26
N GLY A 54 6.21 -5.81 3.11
CA GLY A 54 5.52 -6.41 1.97
C GLY A 54 4.10 -5.88 1.81
N LEU A 55 3.35 -5.72 2.92
CA LEU A 55 2.02 -5.11 2.88
C LEU A 55 2.06 -3.69 2.34
N GLY A 56 2.99 -2.86 2.80
CA GLY A 56 3.15 -1.50 2.30
C GLY A 56 3.51 -1.44 0.81
N ILE A 57 4.42 -2.31 0.35
CA ILE A 57 4.80 -2.42 -1.06
C ILE A 57 3.62 -2.86 -1.91
N SER A 58 2.90 -3.91 -1.52
CA SER A 58 1.74 -4.40 -2.27
C SER A 58 0.63 -3.36 -2.38
N LEU A 59 0.41 -2.55 -1.32
CA LEU A 59 -0.54 -1.44 -1.37
C LEU A 59 -0.09 -0.32 -2.32
N ALA A 60 1.22 -0.03 -2.39
CA ALA A 60 1.76 0.92 -3.35
C ALA A 60 1.58 0.43 -4.80
N GLU A 61 1.89 -0.84 -5.08
CA GLU A 61 1.66 -1.47 -6.41
C GLU A 61 0.19 -1.47 -6.85
N ALA A 62 -0.73 -1.44 -5.88
CA ALA A 62 -2.16 -1.40 -6.13
C ALA A 62 -2.68 -0.01 -6.52
N LEU A 63 -1.96 1.08 -6.20
CA LEU A 63 -2.38 2.46 -6.50
C LEU A 63 -2.74 2.70 -7.98
N PRO A 64 -1.91 2.33 -8.98
CA PRO A 64 -2.26 2.51 -10.38
C PRO A 64 -3.43 1.61 -10.85
N LYS A 65 -3.77 0.57 -10.10
CA LYS A 65 -4.76 -0.46 -10.49
C LYS A 65 -6.13 -0.21 -9.86
N ASN A 66 -6.16 0.20 -8.60
CA ASN A 66 -7.39 0.44 -7.84
C ASN A 66 -7.19 1.56 -6.79
N PRO A 67 -7.00 2.81 -7.24
CA PRO A 67 -6.68 3.93 -6.36
C PRO A 67 -7.77 4.18 -5.32
N LYS A 68 -9.05 4.00 -5.70
CA LYS A 68 -10.20 4.18 -4.80
C LYS A 68 -10.11 3.27 -3.58
N ALA A 69 -9.86 1.98 -3.78
CA ALA A 69 -9.78 1.01 -2.67
C ALA A 69 -8.58 1.31 -1.76
N VAL A 70 -7.43 1.67 -2.34
CA VAL A 70 -6.22 2.00 -1.56
C VAL A 70 -6.40 3.28 -0.76
N LEU A 71 -6.93 4.35 -1.36
CA LEU A 71 -7.21 5.61 -0.66
C LEU A 71 -8.19 5.39 0.49
N GLY A 72 -9.18 4.52 0.31
CA GLY A 72 -10.19 4.21 1.32
C GLY A 72 -9.68 3.51 2.57
N ILE A 73 -8.48 2.89 2.54
CA ILE A 73 -7.91 2.18 3.68
C ILE A 73 -6.77 2.94 4.37
N LEU A 74 -6.40 4.14 3.88
CA LEU A 74 -5.33 4.92 4.49
C LEU A 74 -5.69 5.33 5.92
N ASP A 75 -4.75 5.13 6.84
CA ASP A 75 -4.89 5.47 8.25
C ASP A 75 -3.55 5.98 8.78
N GLN A 76 -3.50 7.27 9.10
CA GLN A 76 -2.28 7.94 9.57
C GLN A 76 -1.87 7.49 10.97
N SER A 77 -2.77 6.86 11.75
CA SER A 77 -2.45 6.29 13.05
C SER A 77 -1.71 4.95 12.96
N LYS A 78 -1.67 4.34 11.76
CA LYS A 78 -1.00 3.06 11.49
C LYS A 78 0.14 3.31 10.51
N ALA A 79 1.39 3.18 10.99
CA ALA A 79 2.58 3.46 10.17
C ALA A 79 2.53 2.76 8.79
N THR A 80 2.13 1.49 8.74
CA THR A 80 2.05 0.70 7.49
C THR A 80 0.94 1.17 6.53
N LEU A 81 -0.15 1.77 7.03
CA LEU A 81 -1.26 2.29 6.21
C LEU A 81 -1.21 3.82 6.06
N SER A 82 -0.18 4.46 6.58
CA SER A 82 0.01 5.90 6.42
C SER A 82 0.23 6.24 4.95
N SER A 83 -0.15 7.46 4.54
CA SER A 83 0.10 7.91 3.17
C SER A 83 1.59 7.93 2.85
N GLY A 84 2.46 8.25 3.81
CA GLY A 84 3.91 8.23 3.61
C GLY A 84 4.46 6.83 3.31
N ARG A 85 3.84 5.77 3.83
CA ARG A 85 4.22 4.39 3.49
C ARG A 85 3.60 3.91 2.19
N VAL A 86 2.31 4.11 2.00
CA VAL A 86 1.54 3.53 0.88
C VAL A 86 1.69 4.34 -0.40
N CYS A 87 1.71 5.66 -0.31
CA CYS A 87 1.71 6.57 -1.45
C CYS A 87 3.09 7.08 -1.85
N SER A 88 4.16 6.46 -1.33
CA SER A 88 5.53 6.75 -1.72
C SER A 88 5.98 5.81 -2.84
N ILE A 89 7.30 5.70 -3.01
CA ILE A 89 7.96 4.75 -3.92
C ILE A 89 8.73 3.75 -3.04
N PRO A 90 8.05 2.79 -2.37
CA PRO A 90 8.67 1.92 -1.36
C PRO A 90 9.38 0.69 -1.96
N PHE A 91 9.69 0.70 -3.25
CA PHE A 91 10.25 -0.46 -3.94
C PHE A 91 11.73 -0.66 -3.60
N ILE A 92 12.13 -1.92 -3.43
CA ILE A 92 13.52 -2.31 -3.17
C ILE A 92 14.22 -2.45 -4.52
N GLU A 93 15.32 -1.71 -4.71
CA GLU A 93 16.18 -1.76 -5.90
C GLU A 93 15.42 -1.74 -7.24
N PRO A 94 14.48 -0.81 -7.45
CA PRO A 94 13.67 -0.78 -8.67
C PRO A 94 14.51 -0.33 -9.86
N GLU A 95 14.21 -0.89 -11.03
CA GLU A 95 14.71 -0.37 -12.30
C GLU A 95 14.17 1.05 -12.53
N LYS A 96 14.99 1.93 -13.12
CA LYS A 96 14.62 3.33 -13.38
C LYS A 96 13.36 3.45 -14.24
N ASP A 97 13.26 2.66 -15.31
CA ASP A 97 12.11 2.69 -16.23
C ASP A 97 10.82 2.24 -15.52
N PHE A 98 10.93 1.27 -14.61
CA PHE A 98 9.83 0.86 -13.76
C PHE A 98 9.37 2.01 -12.85
N LEU A 99 10.30 2.74 -12.22
CA LEU A 99 9.96 3.88 -11.35
C LEU A 99 9.23 4.99 -12.11
N GLU A 100 9.70 5.35 -13.29
CA GLU A 100 9.09 6.39 -14.10
C GLU A 100 7.68 5.99 -14.55
N SER A 101 7.53 4.75 -15.02
CA SER A 101 6.24 4.19 -15.44
C SER A 101 5.24 4.10 -14.27
N TYR A 102 5.69 3.61 -13.11
CA TYR A 102 4.90 3.54 -11.89
C TYR A 102 4.44 4.94 -11.47
N ALA A 103 5.36 5.90 -11.32
CA ALA A 103 5.02 7.22 -10.81
C ALA A 103 4.01 7.93 -11.72
N LYS A 104 4.18 7.82 -13.04
CA LYS A 104 3.21 8.36 -14.02
C LYS A 104 1.84 7.71 -13.88
N SER A 105 1.79 6.39 -13.80
CA SER A 105 0.53 5.62 -13.74
C SER A 105 -0.21 5.86 -12.43
N ALA A 106 0.51 5.84 -11.30
CA ALA A 106 -0.07 6.06 -9.98
C ALA A 106 -0.61 7.49 -9.82
N LEU A 107 0.12 8.52 -10.29
CA LEU A 107 -0.38 9.91 -10.28
C LEU A 107 -1.68 10.04 -11.07
N ALA A 108 -1.71 9.55 -12.30
CA ALA A 108 -2.89 9.64 -13.15
C ALA A 108 -4.09 8.92 -12.52
N ALA A 109 -3.88 7.73 -11.96
CA ALA A 109 -4.93 6.95 -11.30
C ALA A 109 -5.49 7.67 -10.06
N ILE A 110 -4.63 8.22 -9.19
CA ILE A 110 -5.05 8.96 -8.00
C ILE A 110 -5.77 10.27 -8.40
N GLU A 111 -5.28 10.98 -9.42
CA GLU A 111 -5.90 12.20 -9.95
C GLU A 111 -7.31 11.95 -10.51
N ALA A 112 -7.57 10.76 -11.07
CA ALA A 112 -8.86 10.37 -11.60
C ALA A 112 -9.93 10.06 -10.53
N VAL A 113 -9.55 9.84 -9.26
CA VAL A 113 -10.52 9.60 -8.17
C VAL A 113 -11.33 10.87 -7.91
N SER A 114 -12.65 10.80 -8.03
CA SER A 114 -13.56 11.95 -7.94
C SER A 114 -14.51 11.92 -6.74
N GLU A 115 -14.47 10.86 -5.93
CA GLU A 115 -15.31 10.72 -4.74
C GLU A 115 -14.94 11.77 -3.68
N ALA A 116 -15.90 12.64 -3.35
CA ALA A 116 -15.71 13.69 -2.35
C ALA A 116 -15.22 13.15 -1.00
N GLY A 117 -15.70 11.97 -0.59
CA GLY A 117 -15.28 11.30 0.66
C GLY A 117 -13.81 10.85 0.68
N LEU A 118 -13.11 10.85 -0.46
CA LEU A 118 -11.70 10.51 -0.57
C LEU A 118 -10.80 11.71 -0.88
N ALA A 119 -11.35 12.94 -0.94
CA ALA A 119 -10.61 14.12 -1.35
C ALA A 119 -9.36 14.36 -0.48
N ARG A 120 -9.49 14.21 0.84
CA ARG A 120 -8.36 14.40 1.76
C ARG A 120 -7.26 13.35 1.55
N GLN A 121 -7.65 12.08 1.42
CA GLN A 121 -6.73 10.97 1.19
C GLN A 121 -6.02 11.12 -0.16
N LYS A 122 -6.76 11.52 -1.20
CA LYS A 122 -6.22 11.85 -2.52
C LYS A 122 -5.14 12.92 -2.43
N GLU A 123 -5.42 14.05 -1.77
CA GLU A 123 -4.46 15.14 -1.59
C GLU A 123 -3.17 14.68 -0.89
N LEU A 124 -3.32 13.96 0.23
CA LEU A 124 -2.19 13.42 0.98
C LEU A 124 -1.35 12.47 0.12
N CYS A 125 -2.01 11.57 -0.60
CA CYS A 125 -1.37 10.57 -1.43
C CYS A 125 -0.60 11.21 -2.60
N LEU A 126 -1.19 12.21 -3.27
CA LEU A 126 -0.52 12.96 -4.33
C LEU A 126 0.70 13.74 -3.80
N ALA A 127 0.59 14.33 -2.61
CA ALA A 127 1.69 15.08 -2.00
C ALA A 127 2.89 14.15 -1.70
N GLU A 128 2.65 12.98 -1.10
CA GLU A 128 3.70 12.00 -0.81
C GLU A 128 4.34 11.45 -2.09
N LEU A 129 3.53 11.09 -3.09
CA LEU A 129 4.05 10.54 -4.34
C LEU A 129 4.92 11.54 -5.10
N ARG A 130 4.52 12.81 -5.15
CA ARG A 130 5.29 13.90 -5.77
C ARG A 130 6.59 14.17 -5.02
N LYS A 131 6.55 14.14 -3.68
CA LYS A 131 7.75 14.28 -2.84
C LYS A 131 8.73 13.13 -3.08
N SER A 132 8.26 11.89 -3.09
CA SER A 132 9.11 10.71 -3.35
C SER A 132 9.71 10.71 -4.75
N ARG A 133 8.97 11.17 -5.77
CA ARG A 133 9.50 11.30 -7.14
C ARG A 133 10.58 12.39 -7.26
N GLY A 134 10.48 13.46 -6.47
CA GLY A 134 11.48 14.53 -6.42
C GLY A 134 12.74 14.17 -5.63
N TYR A 135 12.72 13.07 -4.87
CA TYR A 135 13.88 12.59 -4.13
C TYR A 135 14.82 11.82 -5.09
N SER A 136 15.90 12.48 -5.50
CA SER A 136 17.03 11.84 -6.19
C SER A 136 18.15 11.58 -5.18
N PRO A 137 18.64 10.34 -4.98
CA PRO A 137 19.77 10.07 -4.10
C PRO A 137 21.08 10.74 -4.56
N ASP A 138 21.14 11.24 -5.80
CA ASP A 138 22.28 12.00 -6.34
C ASP A 138 22.21 13.51 -6.08
N SER A 139 21.17 14.00 -5.39
CA SER A 139 21.08 15.41 -4.99
C SER A 139 21.90 15.69 -3.73
N LYS A 140 23.22 15.49 -3.82
CA LYS A 140 24.16 16.11 -2.88
C LYS A 140 24.37 17.58 -3.30
N GLN A 141 24.12 18.47 -2.34
CA GLN A 141 24.68 19.84 -2.33
C GLN A 141 26.21 19.77 -2.30
#